data_AF-A0A2A5A5X0-F1
#
_entry.id   AF-A0A2A5A5X0-F1
#
_cell.length_a   1.000
_cell.length_b   1.000
_cell.length_c   1.000
_cell.angle_alpha   90.00
_cell.angle_beta   90.00
_cell.angle_gamma   90.00
#
_symmetry.space_group_name_H-M   'P 1'
#
loop_
_entity.id
_entity.type
_entity.pdbx_description
1 polymer ?
#
loop_
_entity_poly.entity_id
_entity_poly.type
_entity_poly.pdbx_seq_one_letter_code
_entity_poly.pdbx_strand_id
1 'polypeptide(L)'
;MTQRYARRLNVLSAPKAAQTLKSIKRGIEKESLRVTPAGKLSQQDHPAALGSALTHPSITTDYSEALLEFITPAFTDEQAPLKFLDQVQHFVYANIDDELLWVNSMPCLMETEEQIRIANYGSSNIGHMKTVYREGLGLRYGRLMQTIAGIHYNFSFPESFWQALQDSEQNSDSLQDYISEQYFGLIRNFQLYSPLLNFLFGASPAVCASFLRGNDHHNLIPLKSSHTLHRPYATSLRMSDLGYQNDAQSNLNICYNSLENYVKTLDHAIRTPYPPYQQMGIKAGDQYQQLNANILQLENEYYGNIRPKRVTQSGERPTLALQRHGVEYVEFRCTDLNPFQPLGMDQTQIRFYDIFALYCALKESPSLNDESLKRIAENARNSVMEGRDPKLVMHTEQGDQVFSDWAKDLLKDMTAAAELLDSNSDQRPYSDALQEQINKVDDPELTPSAQVLKTLKDNDINFFEFAMNQAKHVAQHYKSTPLPKDLELNFKSLSERSKESQQELEQASTQPFDQFIGDYFK
;
A
#
# COMPACT_ATOMS: atom_id res chain seq x y z
N MET A 1 -29.44 6.15 -3.40
CA MET A 1 -29.16 4.80 -3.95
C MET A 1 -29.54 4.70 -5.42
N THR A 2 -28.63 4.23 -6.27
CA THR A 2 -28.83 4.07 -7.73
C THR A 2 -29.45 2.71 -8.08
N GLN A 3 -29.98 2.55 -9.30
CA GLN A 3 -30.68 1.33 -9.71
C GLN A 3 -29.78 0.10 -9.78
N ARG A 4 -28.53 0.20 -10.28
CA ARG A 4 -27.61 -0.94 -10.34
C ARG A 4 -27.22 -1.38 -8.94
N TYR A 5 -26.88 -0.43 -8.08
CA TYR A 5 -26.45 -0.72 -6.70
C TYR A 5 -27.56 -1.44 -5.92
N ALA A 6 -28.80 -0.92 -5.96
CA ALA A 6 -29.95 -1.55 -5.32
C ALA A 6 -30.22 -2.97 -5.85
N ARG A 7 -30.12 -3.17 -7.18
CA ARG A 7 -30.31 -4.50 -7.79
C ARG A 7 -29.25 -5.50 -7.33
N ARG A 8 -27.97 -5.12 -7.35
CA ARG A 8 -26.87 -5.99 -6.93
C ARG A 8 -26.92 -6.32 -5.44
N LEU A 9 -27.27 -5.35 -4.60
CA LEU A 9 -27.53 -5.59 -3.18
C LEU A 9 -28.63 -6.63 -2.97
N ASN A 10 -29.75 -6.52 -3.70
CA ASN A 10 -30.85 -7.49 -3.62
C ASN A 10 -30.39 -8.90 -4.01
N VAL A 11 -29.66 -9.05 -5.12
CA VAL A 11 -29.08 -10.33 -5.55
C VAL A 11 -28.21 -10.94 -4.45
N LEU A 12 -27.33 -10.13 -3.84
CA LEU A 12 -26.40 -10.59 -2.81
C LEU A 12 -27.08 -10.83 -1.45
N SER A 13 -28.24 -10.23 -1.20
CA SER A 13 -29.03 -10.48 0.01
C SER A 13 -29.69 -11.87 0.03
N ALA A 14 -29.78 -12.54 -1.14
CA ALA A 14 -30.31 -13.89 -1.21
C ALA A 14 -29.40 -14.87 -0.44
N PRO A 15 -29.93 -15.83 0.34
CA PRO A 15 -29.13 -16.64 1.27
C PRO A 15 -27.89 -17.32 0.67
N LYS A 16 -28.02 -17.87 -0.55
CA LYS A 16 -26.90 -18.52 -1.26
C LYS A 16 -25.81 -17.51 -1.66
N ALA A 17 -26.20 -16.33 -2.12
CA ALA A 17 -25.27 -15.29 -2.55
C ALA A 17 -24.61 -14.60 -1.35
N ALA A 18 -25.36 -14.33 -0.28
CA ALA A 18 -24.84 -13.75 0.96
C ALA A 18 -23.73 -14.63 1.58
N GLN A 19 -23.88 -15.95 1.51
CA GLN A 19 -22.87 -16.89 2.00
C GLN A 19 -21.52 -16.77 1.29
N THR A 20 -21.48 -16.28 0.03
CA THR A 20 -20.23 -16.07 -0.71
C THR A 20 -19.35 -15.01 -0.04
N LEU A 21 -19.94 -14.01 0.63
CA LEU A 21 -19.20 -12.94 1.29
C LEU A 21 -18.28 -13.46 2.42
N LYS A 22 -18.60 -14.62 3.02
CA LYS A 22 -17.74 -15.27 4.03
C LYS A 22 -16.44 -15.84 3.45
N SER A 23 -16.33 -15.90 2.13
CA SER A 23 -15.14 -16.38 1.42
C SER A 23 -14.35 -15.25 0.76
N ILE A 24 -14.63 -13.99 1.11
CA ILE A 24 -13.76 -12.85 0.82
C ILE A 24 -12.37 -13.15 1.38
N LYS A 25 -11.32 -12.91 0.59
CA LYS A 25 -9.94 -13.10 1.02
C LYS A 25 -9.25 -11.77 1.25
N ARG A 26 -8.38 -11.75 2.26
CA ARG A 26 -7.63 -10.58 2.71
C ARG A 26 -6.17 -10.92 2.93
N GLY A 27 -5.28 -10.02 2.54
CA GLY A 27 -3.87 -10.08 2.87
C GLY A 27 -3.36 -8.69 3.26
N ILE A 28 -2.32 -8.63 4.08
CA ILE A 28 -1.70 -7.37 4.51
C ILE A 28 -0.21 -7.42 4.19
N GLU A 29 0.30 -6.36 3.61
CA GLU A 29 1.72 -6.04 3.55
C GLU A 29 1.96 -4.84 4.45
N LYS A 30 2.93 -4.92 5.36
CA LYS A 30 3.30 -3.82 6.27
C LYS A 30 4.80 -3.58 6.21
N GLU A 31 5.17 -2.35 5.90
CA GLU A 31 6.56 -1.92 5.88
C GLU A 31 6.97 -1.29 7.22
N SER A 32 8.25 -1.39 7.58
CA SER A 32 8.81 -0.70 8.73
C SER A 32 10.34 -0.65 8.69
N LEU A 33 10.91 0.53 8.92
CA LEU A 33 12.36 0.71 9.02
C LEU A 33 12.88 0.14 10.34
N ARG A 34 13.96 -0.64 10.29
CA ARG A 34 14.79 -0.94 11.46
C ARG A 34 15.61 0.29 11.82
N VAL A 35 15.50 0.72 13.07
CA VAL A 35 16.25 1.85 13.61
C VAL A 35 16.96 1.45 14.91
N THR A 36 18.10 2.08 15.16
CA THR A 36 18.82 1.94 16.43
C THR A 36 18.01 2.50 17.61
N PRO A 37 18.35 2.21 18.88
CA PRO A 37 17.71 2.84 20.05
C PRO A 37 17.76 4.38 20.07
N ALA A 38 18.72 4.96 19.33
CA ALA A 38 18.86 6.40 19.14
C ALA A 38 18.06 6.93 17.94
N GLY A 39 17.30 6.09 17.24
CA GLY A 39 16.41 6.46 16.13
C GLY A 39 17.10 6.69 14.79
N LYS A 40 18.39 6.36 14.67
CA LYS A 40 19.09 6.34 13.37
C LYS A 40 18.74 5.09 12.59
N LEU A 41 18.67 5.20 11.26
CA LEU A 41 18.50 4.07 10.34
C LEU A 41 19.56 2.99 10.62
N SER A 42 19.12 1.73 10.73
CA SER A 42 20.03 0.61 10.91
C SER A 42 21.01 0.49 9.74
N GLN A 43 22.26 0.21 10.07
CA GLN A 43 23.31 -0.13 9.10
C GLN A 43 23.63 -1.63 9.11
N GLN A 44 22.93 -2.43 9.91
CA GLN A 44 23.08 -3.88 9.95
C GLN A 44 22.41 -4.53 8.74
N ASP A 45 22.95 -5.68 8.32
CA ASP A 45 22.31 -6.53 7.30
C ASP A 45 20.94 -7.02 7.79
N HIS A 46 20.12 -7.53 6.86
CA HIS A 46 18.92 -8.27 7.20
C HIS A 46 19.27 -9.39 8.20
N PRO A 47 18.65 -9.43 9.39
CA PRO A 47 19.06 -10.35 10.43
C PRO A 47 18.97 -11.81 9.96
N ALA A 48 20.09 -12.54 10.05
CA ALA A 48 20.17 -13.89 9.53
C ALA A 48 19.12 -14.84 10.14
N ALA A 49 18.65 -14.58 11.36
CA ALA A 49 17.60 -15.37 12.00
C ALA A 49 16.23 -15.22 11.33
N LEU A 50 15.99 -14.16 10.56
CA LEU A 50 14.74 -13.95 9.80
C LEU A 50 14.69 -14.73 8.49
N GLY A 51 15.82 -15.27 8.02
CA GLY A 51 15.89 -16.07 6.80
C GLY A 51 16.53 -15.33 5.64
N SER A 52 16.08 -15.67 4.43
CA SER A 52 16.41 -14.97 3.20
C SER A 52 15.30 -14.01 2.82
N ALA A 53 15.60 -12.71 2.72
CA ALA A 53 14.63 -11.73 2.23
C ALA A 53 14.15 -12.05 0.79
N LEU A 54 14.93 -12.78 -0.02
CA LEU A 54 14.53 -13.11 -1.40
C LEU A 54 13.36 -14.12 -1.45
N THR A 55 13.32 -15.07 -0.53
CA THR A 55 12.48 -16.27 -0.65
C THR A 55 11.62 -16.55 0.57
N HIS A 56 11.82 -15.84 1.70
CA HIS A 56 11.00 -16.03 2.88
C HIS A 56 9.55 -15.55 2.62
N PRO A 57 8.54 -16.37 2.94
CA PRO A 57 7.17 -16.11 2.47
C PRO A 57 6.44 -14.97 3.20
N SER A 58 6.97 -14.50 4.32
CA SER A 58 6.27 -13.54 5.20
C SER A 58 7.12 -12.41 5.75
N ILE A 59 8.44 -12.43 5.52
CA ILE A 59 9.38 -11.44 6.06
C ILE A 59 10.39 -11.19 4.95
N THR A 60 10.39 -10.00 4.40
CA THR A 60 11.31 -9.60 3.34
C THR A 60 11.80 -8.18 3.60
N THR A 61 12.49 -7.61 2.64
CA THR A 61 12.86 -6.20 2.60
C THR A 61 12.23 -5.56 1.38
N ASP A 62 11.77 -4.32 1.51
CA ASP A 62 11.42 -3.51 0.35
C ASP A 62 12.65 -2.75 -0.16
N TYR A 63 12.63 -1.43 -0.31
CA TYR A 63 13.69 -0.68 -0.99
C TYR A 63 15.07 -0.82 -0.32
N SER A 64 15.11 -0.65 1.00
CA SER A 64 16.34 -0.63 1.79
C SER A 64 16.55 -1.94 2.55
N GLU A 65 17.81 -2.30 2.79
CA GLU A 65 18.19 -3.42 3.67
C GLU A 65 17.63 -3.29 5.10
N ALA A 66 17.36 -2.06 5.53
CA ALA A 66 16.74 -1.76 6.81
C ALA A 66 15.21 -1.67 6.73
N LEU A 67 14.59 -1.60 5.55
CA LEU A 67 13.15 -1.49 5.38
C LEU A 67 12.53 -2.88 5.33
N LEU A 68 12.15 -3.42 6.49
CA LEU A 68 11.44 -4.69 6.56
C LEU A 68 10.04 -4.57 5.97
N GLU A 69 9.58 -5.64 5.33
CA GLU A 69 8.22 -5.80 4.84
C GLU A 69 7.66 -7.13 5.35
N PHE A 70 6.49 -7.06 5.97
CA PHE A 70 5.79 -8.22 6.54
C PHE A 70 4.58 -8.55 5.68
N ILE A 71 4.50 -9.78 5.17
CA ILE A 71 3.48 -10.20 4.21
C ILE A 71 2.67 -11.33 4.82
N THR A 72 1.36 -11.14 4.94
CA THR A 72 0.45 -12.20 5.42
C THR A 72 0.02 -13.10 4.25
N PRO A 73 -0.26 -14.39 4.51
CA PRO A 73 -1.06 -15.19 3.59
C PRO A 73 -2.44 -14.55 3.32
N ALA A 74 -3.11 -15.03 2.28
CA ALA A 74 -4.50 -14.67 2.01
C ALA A 74 -5.45 -15.48 2.90
N PHE A 75 -6.21 -14.81 3.77
CA PHE A 75 -7.14 -15.42 4.73
C PHE A 75 -8.59 -15.10 4.41
N THR A 76 -9.50 -16.04 4.68
CA THR A 76 -10.95 -15.80 4.64
C THR A 76 -11.51 -15.25 5.95
N ASP A 77 -10.90 -15.61 7.08
CA ASP A 77 -11.20 -15.03 8.39
C ASP A 77 -10.66 -13.58 8.43
N GLU A 78 -11.54 -12.62 8.72
CA GLU A 78 -11.21 -11.19 8.80
C GLU A 78 -10.20 -10.85 9.90
N GLN A 79 -10.09 -11.69 10.95
CA GLN A 79 -9.16 -11.46 12.07
C GLN A 79 -7.79 -12.08 11.85
N ALA A 80 -7.69 -13.06 10.96
CA ALA A 80 -6.47 -13.83 10.75
C ALA A 80 -5.28 -13.00 10.24
N PRO A 81 -5.45 -12.00 9.34
CA PRO A 81 -4.33 -11.16 8.89
C PRO A 81 -3.60 -10.46 10.05
N LEU A 82 -4.32 -9.80 10.96
CA LEU A 82 -3.72 -9.10 12.10
C LEU A 82 -3.11 -10.08 13.10
N LYS A 83 -3.78 -11.21 13.38
CA LYS A 83 -3.21 -12.26 14.25
C LYS A 83 -1.89 -12.80 13.69
N PHE A 84 -1.82 -13.04 12.38
CA PHE A 84 -0.60 -13.51 11.75
C PHE A 84 0.50 -12.45 11.78
N LEU A 85 0.16 -11.20 11.46
CA LEU A 85 1.11 -10.09 11.49
C LEU A 85 1.68 -9.85 12.90
N ASP A 86 0.85 -10.02 13.94
CA ASP A 86 1.28 -9.98 15.33
C ASP A 86 2.30 -11.08 15.67
N GLN A 87 2.07 -12.31 15.19
CA GLN A 87 3.02 -13.41 15.36
C GLN A 87 4.35 -13.14 14.65
N VAL A 88 4.29 -12.58 13.43
CA VAL A 88 5.49 -12.15 12.68
C VAL A 88 6.26 -11.08 13.48
N GLN A 89 5.59 -10.06 14.01
CA GLN A 89 6.27 -9.01 14.79
C GLN A 89 6.89 -9.56 16.08
N HIS A 90 6.25 -10.48 16.80
CA HIS A 90 6.85 -11.17 17.93
C HIS A 90 8.13 -11.92 17.54
N PHE A 91 8.13 -12.65 16.42
CA PHE A 91 9.31 -13.33 15.93
C PHE A 91 10.42 -12.36 15.52
N VAL A 92 10.08 -11.26 14.86
CA VAL A 92 11.03 -10.22 14.45
C VAL A 92 11.67 -9.56 15.67
N TYR A 93 10.88 -9.11 16.65
CA TYR A 93 11.41 -8.47 17.86
C TYR A 93 12.30 -9.39 18.71
N ALA A 94 12.10 -10.71 18.62
CA ALA A 94 12.97 -11.69 19.25
C ALA A 94 14.34 -11.84 18.55
N ASN A 95 14.50 -11.31 17.34
CA ASN A 95 15.64 -11.56 16.45
C ASN A 95 16.28 -10.29 15.82
N ILE A 96 15.92 -9.09 16.30
CA ILE A 96 16.51 -7.80 15.88
C ILE A 96 17.30 -7.10 17.00
N ASP A 97 17.69 -7.85 18.04
CA ASP A 97 18.47 -7.35 19.18
C ASP A 97 17.85 -6.09 19.84
N ASP A 98 18.63 -5.00 19.95
CA ASP A 98 18.21 -3.73 20.54
C ASP A 98 17.53 -2.79 19.54
N GLU A 99 17.48 -3.14 18.25
CA GLU A 99 16.78 -2.35 17.23
C GLU A 99 15.29 -2.23 17.52
N LEU A 100 14.70 -1.21 16.93
CA LEU A 100 13.28 -0.89 16.98
C LEU A 100 12.72 -0.87 15.56
N LEU A 101 11.43 -1.18 15.44
CA LEU A 101 10.69 -0.96 14.20
C LEU A 101 10.07 0.45 14.22
N TRP A 102 10.31 1.23 13.16
CA TRP A 102 9.72 2.55 12.99
C TRP A 102 8.23 2.44 12.66
N VAL A 103 7.39 3.08 13.46
CA VAL A 103 5.92 2.89 13.42
C VAL A 103 5.16 4.02 12.71
N ASN A 104 5.86 4.95 12.06
CA ASN A 104 5.26 6.05 11.31
C ASN A 104 5.58 5.90 9.82
N SER A 105 4.68 6.32 8.93
CA SER A 105 4.93 6.28 7.48
C SER A 105 6.14 7.13 7.07
N MET A 106 6.26 8.33 7.63
CA MET A 106 7.32 9.27 7.28
C MET A 106 8.59 8.99 8.11
N PRO A 107 9.77 8.86 7.49
CA PRO A 107 11.02 8.62 8.18
C PRO A 107 11.54 9.90 8.87
N CYS A 108 12.54 9.76 9.73
CA CYS A 108 13.21 10.88 10.38
C CYS A 108 14.68 10.55 10.67
N LEU A 109 15.49 11.59 10.95
CA LEU A 109 16.94 11.48 11.15
C LEU A 109 17.70 10.82 9.99
N MET A 110 17.21 11.04 8.78
CA MET A 110 17.91 10.64 7.56
C MET A 110 19.08 11.60 7.33
N GLU A 111 20.32 11.09 7.34
CA GLU A 111 21.51 11.95 7.20
C GLU A 111 21.85 12.22 5.73
N THR A 112 22.22 11.18 4.97
CA THR A 112 22.50 11.26 3.51
C THR A 112 21.88 10.08 2.75
N GLU A 113 21.70 10.25 1.45
CA GLU A 113 21.18 9.24 0.52
C GLU A 113 22.03 7.96 0.55
N GLU A 114 23.35 8.10 0.62
CA GLU A 114 24.30 6.98 0.56
C GLU A 114 24.22 6.06 1.78
N GLN A 115 23.75 6.57 2.93
CA GLN A 115 23.52 5.76 4.13
C GLN A 115 22.30 4.85 4.03
N ILE A 116 21.42 5.10 3.07
CA ILE A 116 20.28 4.23 2.77
C ILE A 116 20.82 3.08 1.93
N ARG A 117 21.21 2.01 2.62
CA ARG A 117 21.67 0.76 2.01
C ARG A 117 20.52 0.12 1.24
N ILE A 118 20.74 -0.20 -0.03
CA ILE A 118 19.77 -0.92 -0.86
C ILE A 118 19.66 -2.37 -0.40
N ALA A 119 18.45 -2.91 -0.45
CA ALA A 119 18.17 -4.29 -0.09
C ALA A 119 19.01 -5.27 -0.93
N ASN A 120 19.64 -6.22 -0.25
CA ASN A 120 20.49 -7.23 -0.86
C ASN A 120 19.78 -8.59 -0.91
N TYR A 121 19.70 -9.18 -2.10
CA TYR A 121 19.03 -10.45 -2.34
C TYR A 121 19.97 -11.57 -2.82
N GLY A 122 21.28 -11.43 -2.57
CA GLY A 122 22.28 -12.44 -2.93
C GLY A 122 22.67 -12.44 -4.41
N SER A 123 23.29 -13.53 -4.85
CA SER A 123 23.98 -13.59 -6.16
C SER A 123 23.19 -14.29 -7.26
N SER A 124 21.98 -14.76 -6.99
CA SER A 124 21.12 -15.33 -8.04
C SER A 124 20.75 -14.25 -9.05
N ASN A 125 20.49 -14.63 -10.31
CA ASN A 125 20.12 -13.65 -11.34
C ASN A 125 18.87 -12.84 -10.96
N ILE A 126 17.87 -13.48 -10.33
CA ILE A 126 16.66 -12.79 -9.87
C ILE A 126 16.92 -11.89 -8.65
N GLY A 127 17.79 -12.30 -7.72
CA GLY A 127 18.20 -11.49 -6.57
C GLY A 127 19.00 -10.27 -7.00
N HIS A 128 19.95 -10.45 -7.93
CA HIS A 128 20.72 -9.36 -8.49
C HIS A 128 19.83 -8.38 -9.27
N MET A 129 18.88 -8.88 -10.07
CA MET A 129 17.88 -8.03 -10.75
C MET A 129 17.06 -7.19 -9.78
N LYS A 130 16.58 -7.76 -8.66
CA LYS A 130 15.85 -7.01 -7.62
C LYS A 130 16.70 -5.92 -6.96
N THR A 131 18.01 -6.15 -6.84
CA THR A 131 18.98 -5.18 -6.30
C THR A 131 19.23 -4.06 -7.31
N VAL A 132 19.55 -4.40 -8.57
CA VAL A 132 19.76 -3.44 -9.66
C VAL A 132 18.51 -2.57 -9.92
N TYR A 133 17.31 -3.15 -9.81
CA TYR A 133 16.07 -2.41 -9.88
C TYR A 133 16.02 -1.25 -8.85
N ARG A 134 16.41 -1.53 -7.61
CA ARG A 134 16.44 -0.57 -6.50
C ARG A 134 17.58 0.45 -6.62
N GLU A 135 18.73 0.05 -7.17
CA GLU A 135 19.77 1.00 -7.58
C GLU A 135 19.20 1.99 -8.60
N GLY A 136 18.45 1.50 -9.59
CA GLY A 136 17.80 2.35 -10.58
C GLY A 136 16.76 3.27 -9.98
N LEU A 137 15.98 2.81 -8.99
CA LEU A 137 15.06 3.66 -8.26
C LEU A 137 15.81 4.77 -7.49
N GLY A 138 16.92 4.43 -6.82
CA GLY A 138 17.76 5.41 -6.13
C GLY A 138 18.35 6.46 -7.08
N LEU A 139 18.79 6.03 -8.25
CA LEU A 139 19.33 6.90 -9.30
C LEU A 139 18.27 7.86 -9.88
N ARG A 140 17.05 7.36 -10.10
CA ARG A 140 15.97 8.10 -10.78
C ARG A 140 15.19 9.03 -9.85
N TYR A 141 15.00 8.64 -8.59
CA TYR A 141 14.07 9.28 -7.66
C TYR A 141 14.72 9.73 -6.34
N GLY A 142 15.99 9.37 -6.09
CA GLY A 142 16.59 9.45 -4.76
C GLY A 142 16.18 8.26 -3.88
N ARG A 143 17.02 7.93 -2.89
CA ARG A 143 16.81 6.83 -1.95
C ARG A 143 15.92 7.25 -0.77
N LEU A 144 15.93 8.52 -0.38
CA LEU A 144 15.21 9.06 0.76
C LEU A 144 13.70 8.83 0.66
N MET A 145 13.10 9.18 -0.49
CA MET A 145 11.67 8.98 -0.76
C MET A 145 11.25 7.50 -0.62
N GLN A 146 12.15 6.58 -0.97
CA GLN A 146 11.91 5.14 -0.95
C GLN A 146 11.93 4.54 0.46
N THR A 147 12.22 5.35 1.48
CA THR A 147 12.15 4.94 2.89
C THR A 147 10.82 5.28 3.56
N ILE A 148 9.89 5.89 2.83
CA ILE A 148 8.51 6.05 3.27
C ILE A 148 7.87 4.67 3.34
N ALA A 149 7.30 4.33 4.49
CA ALA A 149 6.63 3.06 4.73
C ALA A 149 5.10 3.20 4.67
N GLY A 150 4.42 2.13 4.30
CA GLY A 150 2.96 2.06 4.34
C GLY A 150 2.41 0.67 4.65
N ILE A 151 1.10 0.55 4.44
CA ILE A 151 0.39 -0.72 4.45
C ILE A 151 -0.25 -0.93 3.07
N HIS A 152 -0.13 -2.13 2.53
CA HIS A 152 -0.97 -2.57 1.42
C HIS A 152 -2.05 -3.53 1.92
N TYR A 153 -3.29 -3.22 1.57
CA TYR A 153 -4.44 -4.09 1.85
C TYR A 153 -4.82 -4.85 0.57
N ASN A 154 -4.60 -6.15 0.57
CA ASN A 154 -4.91 -7.05 -0.54
C ASN A 154 -6.30 -7.65 -0.34
N PHE A 155 -7.17 -7.55 -1.34
CA PHE A 155 -8.58 -7.92 -1.21
C PHE A 155 -9.10 -8.64 -2.46
N SER A 156 -9.84 -9.73 -2.26
CA SER A 156 -10.60 -10.37 -3.34
C SER A 156 -11.95 -10.95 -2.92
N PHE A 157 -12.90 -10.88 -3.84
CA PHE A 157 -14.14 -11.64 -3.76
C PHE A 157 -13.93 -13.05 -4.32
N PRO A 158 -14.64 -14.08 -3.81
CA PRO A 158 -14.59 -15.42 -4.39
C PRO A 158 -15.28 -15.44 -5.77
N GLU A 159 -14.88 -16.35 -6.67
CA GLU A 159 -15.53 -16.50 -7.99
C GLU A 159 -17.06 -16.68 -7.89
N SER A 160 -17.54 -17.39 -6.87
CA SER A 160 -18.98 -17.58 -6.63
C SER A 160 -19.77 -16.27 -6.38
N PHE A 161 -19.12 -15.24 -5.84
CA PHE A 161 -19.73 -13.91 -5.68
C PHE A 161 -19.96 -13.27 -7.06
N TRP A 162 -18.94 -13.34 -7.92
CA TRP A 162 -19.02 -12.81 -9.27
C TRP A 162 -20.00 -13.57 -10.15
N GLN A 163 -20.03 -14.91 -10.05
CA GLN A 163 -20.99 -15.74 -10.79
C GLN A 163 -22.44 -15.36 -10.45
N ALA A 164 -22.75 -15.15 -9.17
CA ALA A 164 -24.09 -14.75 -8.75
C ALA A 164 -24.52 -13.41 -9.38
N LEU A 165 -23.60 -12.45 -9.48
CA LEU A 165 -23.85 -11.17 -10.13
C LEU A 165 -23.98 -11.33 -11.66
N GLN A 166 -23.07 -12.07 -12.30
CA GLN A 166 -23.08 -12.32 -13.74
C GLN A 166 -24.40 -12.95 -14.19
N ASP A 167 -24.85 -14.00 -13.49
CA ASP A 167 -26.10 -14.71 -13.76
C ASP A 167 -27.30 -13.76 -13.68
N SER A 168 -27.34 -12.92 -12.64
CA SER A 168 -28.44 -11.95 -12.43
C SER A 168 -28.49 -10.85 -13.50
N GLU A 169 -27.35 -10.54 -14.11
CA GLU A 169 -27.20 -9.52 -15.14
C GLU A 169 -27.34 -10.09 -16.55
N GLN A 170 -27.54 -11.42 -16.67
CA GLN A 170 -27.64 -12.13 -17.95
C GLN A 170 -26.45 -11.84 -18.87
N ASN A 171 -25.27 -11.64 -18.29
CA ASN A 171 -24.04 -11.40 -19.03
C ASN A 171 -23.50 -12.74 -19.55
N SER A 172 -23.12 -12.78 -20.83
CA SER A 172 -22.67 -14.00 -21.52
C SER A 172 -21.16 -14.04 -21.76
N ASP A 173 -20.39 -13.10 -21.20
CA ASP A 173 -18.93 -13.11 -21.31
C ASP A 173 -18.33 -14.29 -20.54
N SER A 174 -17.05 -14.59 -20.76
CA SER A 174 -16.36 -15.55 -19.91
C SER A 174 -16.35 -15.02 -18.47
N LEU A 175 -16.40 -15.92 -17.47
CA LEU A 175 -16.35 -15.50 -16.07
C LEU A 175 -15.08 -14.68 -15.77
N GLN A 176 -13.94 -15.05 -16.39
CA GLN A 176 -12.68 -14.32 -16.25
C GLN A 176 -12.77 -12.86 -16.74
N ASP A 177 -13.39 -12.64 -17.90
CA ASP A 177 -13.54 -11.30 -18.48
C ASP A 177 -14.54 -10.47 -17.66
N TYR A 178 -15.63 -11.09 -17.22
CA TYR A 178 -16.60 -10.46 -16.33
C TYR A 178 -15.95 -10.01 -15.02
N ILE A 179 -15.18 -10.89 -14.35
CA ILE A 179 -14.45 -10.58 -13.11
C ILE A 179 -13.48 -9.43 -13.32
N SER A 180 -12.71 -9.47 -14.41
CA SER A 180 -11.73 -8.43 -14.72
C SER A 180 -12.43 -7.08 -14.91
N GLU A 181 -13.53 -7.03 -15.67
CA GLU A 181 -14.32 -5.81 -15.86
C GLU A 181 -14.91 -5.30 -14.52
N GLN A 182 -15.39 -6.18 -13.65
CA GLN A 182 -15.90 -5.76 -12.34
C GLN A 182 -14.80 -5.19 -11.43
N TYR A 183 -13.59 -5.79 -11.42
CA TYR A 183 -12.47 -5.23 -10.66
C TYR A 183 -12.00 -3.89 -11.22
N PHE A 184 -12.00 -3.69 -12.54
CA PHE A 184 -11.74 -2.36 -13.11
C PHE A 184 -12.83 -1.35 -12.74
N GLY A 185 -14.09 -1.80 -12.65
CA GLY A 185 -15.17 -0.99 -12.08
C GLY A 185 -14.91 -0.57 -10.63
N LEU A 186 -14.49 -1.50 -9.77
CA LEU A 186 -14.06 -1.22 -8.40
C LEU A 186 -12.92 -0.21 -8.38
N ILE A 187 -11.90 -0.40 -9.21
CA ILE A 187 -10.74 0.51 -9.28
C ILE A 187 -11.16 1.92 -9.69
N ARG A 188 -12.04 2.09 -10.69
CA ARG A 188 -12.55 3.42 -11.07
C ARG A 188 -13.30 4.10 -9.91
N ASN A 189 -14.11 3.34 -9.17
CA ASN A 189 -14.79 3.86 -7.98
C ASN A 189 -13.81 4.19 -6.85
N PHE A 190 -12.76 3.38 -6.64
CA PHE A 190 -11.70 3.72 -5.69
C PHE A 190 -11.03 5.05 -6.07
N GLN A 191 -10.71 5.28 -7.35
CA GLN A 191 -10.09 6.55 -7.77
C GLN A 191 -10.97 7.76 -7.38
N LEU A 192 -12.30 7.65 -7.55
CA LEU A 192 -13.26 8.69 -7.17
C LEU A 192 -13.39 8.88 -5.65
N TYR A 193 -13.32 7.80 -4.88
CA TYR A 193 -13.68 7.80 -3.46
C TYR A 193 -12.48 7.72 -2.49
N SER A 194 -11.27 7.51 -2.99
CA SER A 194 -10.03 7.47 -2.19
C SER A 194 -9.76 8.71 -1.32
N PRO A 195 -10.23 9.94 -1.63
CA PRO A 195 -10.18 11.07 -0.72
C PRO A 195 -10.75 10.79 0.68
N LEU A 196 -11.78 9.94 0.77
CA LEU A 196 -12.37 9.52 2.05
C LEU A 196 -11.37 8.69 2.87
N LEU A 197 -10.63 7.77 2.24
CA LEU A 197 -9.65 6.92 2.94
C LEU A 197 -8.49 7.75 3.51
N ASN A 198 -7.99 8.70 2.73
CA ASN A 198 -6.95 9.63 3.18
C ASN A 198 -7.42 10.42 4.42
N PHE A 199 -8.66 10.89 4.43
CA PHE A 199 -9.24 11.59 5.58
C PHE A 199 -9.38 10.70 6.81
N LEU A 200 -9.97 9.51 6.66
CA LEU A 200 -10.32 8.62 7.79
C LEU A 200 -9.10 7.97 8.45
N PHE A 201 -8.08 7.64 7.65
CA PHE A 201 -6.95 6.80 8.07
C PHE A 201 -5.58 7.43 7.84
N GLY A 202 -5.49 8.58 7.18
CA GLY A 202 -4.24 9.31 7.04
C GLY A 202 -3.64 9.63 8.41
N ALA A 203 -2.36 9.31 8.58
CA ALA A 203 -1.66 9.38 9.86
C ALA A 203 -0.28 10.07 9.75
N SER A 204 0.01 10.71 8.62
CA SER A 204 1.26 11.44 8.40
C SER A 204 1.04 12.94 8.10
N PRO A 205 0.49 13.74 9.04
CA PRO A 205 0.24 15.18 8.83
C PRO A 205 1.50 16.05 8.97
N ALA A 206 2.59 15.47 9.46
CA ALA A 206 3.85 16.13 9.77
C ALA A 206 5.03 15.27 9.34
N VAL A 207 6.16 15.91 9.09
CA VAL A 207 7.42 15.29 8.71
C VAL A 207 8.56 15.88 9.51
N CYS A 208 9.62 15.09 9.64
CA CYS A 208 10.91 15.53 10.12
C CYS A 208 11.56 16.45 9.08
N ALA A 209 12.08 17.61 9.47
CA ALA A 209 12.72 18.54 8.52
C ALA A 209 13.93 17.91 7.81
N SER A 210 14.56 16.88 8.39
CA SER A 210 15.62 16.11 7.72
C SER A 210 15.16 15.44 6.43
N PHE A 211 13.87 15.09 6.33
CA PHE A 211 13.29 14.44 5.16
C PHE A 211 13.21 15.36 3.94
N LEU A 212 13.21 16.68 4.16
CA LEU A 212 13.13 17.68 3.08
C LEU A 212 14.48 18.34 2.81
N ARG A 213 15.58 17.79 3.32
CA ARG A 213 16.92 18.32 3.04
C ARG A 213 17.18 18.32 1.53
N GLY A 214 17.51 19.49 0.99
CA GLY A 214 17.76 19.66 -0.44
C GLY A 214 16.49 19.87 -1.28
N ASN A 215 15.31 19.87 -0.66
CA ASN A 215 14.04 20.21 -1.30
C ASN A 215 13.40 21.42 -0.63
N ASP A 216 13.72 22.62 -1.13
CA ASP A 216 13.11 23.87 -0.65
C ASP A 216 11.72 24.13 -1.27
N HIS A 217 11.30 23.32 -2.24
CA HIS A 217 10.05 23.48 -2.98
C HIS A 217 8.89 22.74 -2.30
N HIS A 218 8.57 23.13 -1.07
CA HIS A 218 7.41 22.61 -0.32
C HIS A 218 6.60 23.73 0.33
N ASN A 219 5.32 23.47 0.61
CA ASN A 219 4.40 24.43 1.24
C ASN A 219 4.09 24.10 2.72
N LEU A 220 4.93 23.27 3.35
CA LEU A 220 4.82 22.92 4.77
C LEU A 220 5.31 24.07 5.66
N ILE A 221 4.71 24.19 6.85
CA ILE A 221 5.07 25.21 7.86
C ILE A 221 5.68 24.55 9.10
N PRO A 222 6.64 25.21 9.78
CA PRO A 222 7.23 24.68 11.01
C PRO A 222 6.21 24.62 12.14
N LEU A 223 6.25 23.53 12.91
CA LEU A 223 5.47 23.38 14.13
C LEU A 223 6.30 23.81 15.35
N LYS A 224 6.15 25.08 15.78
CA LYS A 224 6.85 25.73 16.92
C LYS A 224 8.39 25.73 16.86
N SER A 225 9.03 24.59 16.58
CA SER A 225 10.46 24.35 16.33
C SER A 225 10.76 24.13 14.84
N SER A 226 12.03 24.31 14.42
CA SER A 226 12.48 24.16 13.03
C SER A 226 12.62 22.71 12.55
N HIS A 227 12.47 21.72 13.43
CA HIS A 227 12.75 20.31 13.10
C HIS A 227 11.52 19.51 12.67
N THR A 228 10.31 20.05 12.86
CA THR A 228 9.06 19.42 12.41
C THR A 228 8.33 20.37 11.49
N LEU A 229 8.02 19.88 10.28
CA LEU A 229 7.26 20.60 9.28
C LEU A 229 5.90 19.91 9.11
N HIS A 230 4.83 20.68 8.94
CA HIS A 230 3.49 20.13 8.88
C HIS A 230 2.56 21.04 8.09
N ARG A 231 1.31 20.59 7.93
CA ARG A 231 0.19 21.42 7.50
C ARG A 231 -0.95 21.30 8.52
N PRO A 232 -1.62 22.40 8.90
CA PRO A 232 -2.64 22.37 9.95
C PRO A 232 -3.78 21.37 9.69
N TYR A 233 -4.14 21.18 8.43
CA TYR A 233 -5.25 20.33 7.99
C TYR A 233 -4.84 19.13 7.14
N ALA A 234 -3.54 18.84 7.00
CA ALA A 234 -3.11 17.66 6.26
C ALA A 234 -3.52 16.37 6.97
N THR A 235 -3.71 15.33 6.15
CA THR A 235 -4.08 13.99 6.57
C THR A 235 -2.91 13.03 6.35
N SER A 236 -2.45 12.89 5.11
CA SER A 236 -1.44 11.90 4.69
C SER A 236 -0.37 12.48 3.77
N LEU A 237 0.62 13.22 4.30
CA LEU A 237 1.74 13.74 3.50
C LEU A 237 2.53 12.65 2.74
N ARG A 238 2.48 11.38 3.17
CA ARG A 238 2.99 10.23 2.39
C ARG A 238 2.37 10.16 0.99
N MET A 239 1.08 10.51 0.88
CA MET A 239 0.31 10.51 -0.37
C MET A 239 0.35 11.86 -1.10
N SER A 240 1.19 12.81 -0.66
CA SER A 240 1.38 14.11 -1.32
C SER A 240 2.53 14.07 -2.32
N ASP A 241 2.82 15.22 -2.95
CA ASP A 241 3.97 15.41 -3.84
C ASP A 241 5.33 15.31 -3.11
N LEU A 242 5.33 15.18 -1.77
CA LEU A 242 6.51 14.82 -0.97
C LEU A 242 6.83 13.32 -1.01
N GLY A 243 5.86 12.50 -1.40
CA GLY A 243 6.00 11.07 -1.61
C GLY A 243 6.42 10.74 -3.05
N TYR A 244 5.93 9.62 -3.57
CA TYR A 244 6.26 9.12 -4.91
C TYR A 244 5.64 9.96 -6.03
N GLN A 245 6.31 11.01 -6.49
CA GLN A 245 6.05 11.61 -7.80
C GLN A 245 7.34 12.11 -8.46
N ASN A 246 7.49 11.86 -9.75
CA ASN A 246 8.53 12.51 -10.57
C ASN A 246 8.03 12.86 -11.97
N ASP A 247 8.81 13.68 -12.66
CA ASP A 247 8.48 14.23 -13.99
C ASP A 247 8.33 13.16 -15.10
N ALA A 248 8.97 12.01 -14.95
CA ALA A 248 8.83 10.91 -15.91
C ALA A 248 7.45 10.25 -15.81
N GLN A 249 6.91 10.14 -14.60
CA GLN A 249 5.59 9.55 -14.35
C GLN A 249 4.44 10.55 -14.40
N SER A 250 4.69 11.85 -14.27
CA SER A 250 3.64 12.88 -14.32
C SER A 250 2.90 12.94 -15.68
N ASN A 251 3.52 12.43 -16.74
CA ASN A 251 2.93 12.30 -18.08
C ASN A 251 2.35 10.90 -18.37
N LEU A 252 2.42 9.95 -17.42
CA LEU A 252 1.86 8.61 -17.59
C LEU A 252 0.35 8.59 -17.39
N ASN A 253 -0.38 8.55 -18.48
CA ASN A 253 -1.84 8.35 -18.47
C ASN A 253 -2.17 6.85 -18.45
N ILE A 254 -1.98 6.19 -17.31
CA ILE A 254 -2.39 4.78 -17.13
C ILE A 254 -3.92 4.70 -17.12
N CYS A 255 -4.48 3.91 -18.03
CA CYS A 255 -5.92 3.85 -18.24
C CYS A 255 -6.56 2.70 -17.45
N TYR A 256 -7.45 3.04 -16.51
CA TYR A 256 -8.21 2.08 -15.68
C TYR A 256 -9.62 1.78 -16.21
N ASN A 257 -9.87 2.01 -17.51
CA ASN A 257 -11.20 1.73 -18.08
C ASN A 257 -11.40 0.24 -18.41
N SER A 258 -10.34 -0.50 -18.70
CA SER A 258 -10.39 -1.95 -18.95
C SER A 258 -9.01 -2.58 -18.73
N LEU A 259 -8.98 -3.91 -18.59
CA LEU A 259 -7.75 -4.69 -18.49
C LEU A 259 -6.82 -4.48 -19.69
N GLU A 260 -7.37 -4.51 -20.90
CA GLU A 260 -6.60 -4.30 -22.14
C GLU A 260 -5.92 -2.92 -22.15
N ASN A 261 -6.67 -1.87 -21.83
CA ASN A 261 -6.15 -0.50 -21.79
C ASN A 261 -5.05 -0.35 -20.73
N TYR A 262 -5.25 -0.95 -19.56
CA TYR A 262 -4.26 -0.92 -18.48
C TYR A 262 -2.95 -1.61 -18.88
N VAL A 263 -3.04 -2.85 -19.37
CA VAL A 263 -1.86 -3.61 -19.81
C VAL A 263 -1.14 -2.88 -20.95
N LYS A 264 -1.88 -2.38 -21.94
CA LYS A 264 -1.30 -1.66 -23.09
C LYS A 264 -0.58 -0.38 -22.68
N THR A 265 -1.19 0.43 -21.80
CA THR A 265 -0.57 1.69 -21.35
C THR A 265 0.64 1.45 -20.45
N LEU A 266 0.62 0.42 -19.60
CA LEU A 266 1.74 0.07 -18.74
C LEU A 266 2.90 -0.57 -19.53
N ASP A 267 2.63 -1.48 -20.47
CA ASP A 267 3.67 -2.07 -21.33
C ASP A 267 4.32 -1.00 -22.23
N HIS A 268 3.56 -0.02 -22.71
CA HIS A 268 4.12 1.13 -23.43
C HIS A 268 5.14 1.89 -22.58
N ALA A 269 4.83 2.17 -21.31
CA ALA A 269 5.74 2.84 -20.38
C ALA A 269 7.03 2.05 -20.12
N ILE A 270 6.92 0.72 -20.01
CA ILE A 270 8.06 -0.18 -19.79
C ILE A 270 8.94 -0.28 -21.04
N ARG A 271 8.40 -0.06 -22.24
CA ARG A 271 9.12 -0.17 -23.52
C ARG A 271 9.59 1.16 -24.12
N THR A 272 9.23 2.29 -23.53
CA THR A 272 9.53 3.62 -24.08
C THR A 272 10.78 4.22 -23.44
N PRO A 273 11.86 4.46 -24.19
CA PRO A 273 13.06 5.12 -23.68
C PRO A 273 12.76 6.53 -23.16
N TYR A 274 13.40 6.93 -22.05
CA TYR A 274 13.29 8.27 -21.49
C TYR A 274 14.65 8.98 -21.53
N PRO A 275 14.80 10.08 -22.30
CA PRO A 275 16.11 10.68 -22.56
C PRO A 275 16.92 11.05 -21.30
N PRO A 276 16.34 11.61 -20.22
CA PRO A 276 17.08 11.85 -18.98
C PRO A 276 17.69 10.58 -18.38
N TYR A 277 16.98 9.45 -18.40
CA TYR A 277 17.52 8.18 -17.87
C TYR A 277 18.55 7.54 -18.80
N GLN A 278 18.47 7.79 -20.11
CA GLN A 278 19.51 7.37 -21.06
C GLN A 278 20.83 8.10 -20.78
N GLN A 279 20.77 9.39 -20.45
CA GLN A 279 21.95 10.18 -20.11
C GLN A 279 22.64 9.71 -18.82
N MET A 280 21.88 9.18 -17.86
CA MET A 280 22.42 8.57 -16.64
C MET A 280 23.20 7.27 -16.93
N GLY A 281 22.84 6.55 -18.01
CA GLY A 281 23.47 5.30 -18.41
C GLY A 281 22.94 4.07 -17.68
N ILE A 282 22.94 2.91 -18.34
CA ILE A 282 22.49 1.63 -17.76
C ILE A 282 23.59 1.02 -16.87
N LYS A 283 24.85 1.22 -17.24
CA LYS A 283 26.03 0.74 -16.53
C LYS A 283 27.04 1.88 -16.33
N ALA A 284 27.79 1.84 -15.22
CA ALA A 284 29.05 2.56 -15.08
C ALA A 284 30.21 1.57 -15.00
N GLY A 285 31.02 1.53 -16.07
CA GLY A 285 31.94 0.42 -16.29
C GLY A 285 31.15 -0.88 -16.44
N ASP A 286 31.48 -1.88 -15.62
CA ASP A 286 30.81 -3.19 -15.61
C ASP A 286 29.63 -3.28 -14.63
N GLN A 287 29.41 -2.25 -13.80
CA GLN A 287 28.37 -2.25 -12.76
C GLN A 287 27.05 -1.70 -13.31
N TYR A 288 25.97 -2.48 -13.16
CA TYR A 288 24.62 -2.01 -13.47
C TYR A 288 24.16 -0.94 -12.48
N GLN A 289 23.55 0.12 -13.00
CA GLN A 289 22.93 1.19 -12.20
C GLN A 289 21.41 1.20 -12.31
N GLN A 290 20.85 0.66 -13.39
CA GLN A 290 19.42 0.52 -13.63
C GLN A 290 19.19 -0.62 -14.63
N LEU A 291 18.01 -1.22 -14.65
CA LEU A 291 17.72 -2.37 -15.53
C LEU A 291 17.62 -1.99 -17.02
N ASN A 292 17.08 -0.81 -17.29
CA ASN A 292 16.96 -0.20 -18.61
C ASN A 292 16.88 1.32 -18.46
N ALA A 293 16.74 2.06 -19.56
CA ALA A 293 16.58 3.51 -19.56
C ALA A 293 15.19 3.93 -20.08
N ASN A 294 14.16 3.12 -19.82
CA ASN A 294 12.78 3.39 -20.19
C ASN A 294 12.05 4.16 -19.08
N ILE A 295 10.87 4.72 -19.39
CA ILE A 295 10.05 5.48 -18.44
C ILE A 295 9.87 4.67 -17.13
N LEU A 296 9.61 3.37 -17.25
CA LEU A 296 9.63 2.42 -16.14
C LEU A 296 10.63 1.30 -16.39
N GLN A 297 11.40 0.90 -15.38
CA GLN A 297 12.24 -0.30 -15.45
C GLN A 297 11.38 -1.56 -15.51
N LEU A 298 10.35 -1.63 -14.68
CA LEU A 298 9.43 -2.76 -14.50
C LEU A 298 8.02 -2.24 -14.22
N GLU A 299 7.02 -3.12 -14.33
CA GLU A 299 5.63 -2.85 -13.92
C GLU A 299 5.54 -2.27 -12.50
N ASN A 300 6.36 -2.80 -11.59
CA ASN A 300 6.32 -2.46 -10.18
C ASN A 300 6.74 -1.00 -9.89
N GLU A 301 7.43 -0.33 -10.82
CA GLU A 301 7.87 1.06 -10.68
C GLU A 301 6.73 2.07 -10.84
N TYR A 302 5.64 1.68 -11.49
CA TYR A 302 4.49 2.56 -11.65
C TYR A 302 3.79 2.80 -10.31
N TYR A 303 3.93 4.00 -9.74
CA TYR A 303 3.31 4.31 -8.46
C TYR A 303 1.80 4.54 -8.62
N GLY A 304 1.00 3.60 -8.10
CA GLY A 304 -0.46 3.65 -8.15
C GLY A 304 -1.06 3.41 -6.76
N ASN A 305 -2.09 4.18 -6.42
CA ASN A 305 -2.79 4.09 -5.13
C ASN A 305 -3.63 2.82 -4.98
N ILE A 306 -3.92 2.15 -6.10
CA ILE A 306 -4.54 0.83 -6.18
C ILE A 306 -3.97 0.10 -7.40
N ARG A 307 -3.79 -1.22 -7.32
CA ARG A 307 -3.34 -2.04 -8.46
C ARG A 307 -4.23 -3.27 -8.66
N PRO A 308 -4.59 -3.63 -9.91
CA PRO A 308 -5.11 -4.95 -10.23
C PRO A 308 -3.97 -5.97 -10.15
N LYS A 309 -4.23 -7.15 -9.60
CA LYS A 309 -3.19 -8.15 -9.35
C LYS A 309 -3.65 -9.56 -9.69
N ARG A 310 -2.64 -10.40 -9.99
CA ARG A 310 -2.74 -11.83 -10.23
C ARG A 310 -1.48 -12.47 -9.66
N VAL A 311 -1.61 -13.63 -9.00
CA VAL A 311 -0.43 -14.39 -8.57
C VAL A 311 0.36 -14.81 -9.81
N THR A 312 1.64 -14.45 -9.88
CA THR A 312 2.51 -14.75 -11.03
C THR A 312 3.20 -16.10 -10.86
N GLN A 313 3.44 -16.78 -11.97
CA GLN A 313 4.37 -17.91 -11.99
C GLN A 313 5.83 -17.41 -11.93
N SER A 314 6.77 -18.28 -11.57
CA SER A 314 8.19 -17.93 -11.52
C SER A 314 8.68 -17.43 -12.90
N GLY A 315 9.23 -16.23 -12.94
CA GLY A 315 9.68 -15.58 -14.17
C GLY A 315 8.58 -14.94 -15.03
N GLU A 316 7.32 -15.01 -14.62
CA GLU A 316 6.22 -14.37 -15.34
C GLU A 316 6.07 -12.89 -14.94
N ARG A 317 5.99 -12.01 -15.94
CA ARG A 317 5.75 -10.58 -15.73
C ARG A 317 4.33 -10.32 -15.22
N PRO A 318 4.11 -9.38 -14.28
CA PRO A 318 2.78 -9.08 -13.74
C PRO A 318 1.73 -8.71 -14.80
N THR A 319 2.10 -7.90 -15.80
CA THR A 319 1.21 -7.52 -16.92
C THR A 319 0.79 -8.72 -17.76
N LEU A 320 1.70 -9.67 -17.98
CA LEU A 320 1.45 -10.88 -18.75
C LEU A 320 0.52 -11.84 -18.00
N ALA A 321 0.73 -12.01 -16.69
CA ALA A 321 -0.17 -12.79 -15.85
C ALA A 321 -1.60 -12.21 -15.85
N LEU A 322 -1.72 -10.89 -15.72
CA LEU A 322 -3.00 -10.17 -15.84
C LEU A 322 -3.65 -10.39 -17.22
N GLN A 323 -2.88 -10.24 -18.30
CA GLN A 323 -3.41 -10.42 -19.66
C GLN A 323 -3.90 -11.85 -19.92
N ARG A 324 -3.19 -12.86 -19.41
CA ARG A 324 -3.52 -14.28 -19.63
C ARG A 324 -4.67 -14.76 -18.76
N HIS A 325 -4.69 -14.32 -17.51
CA HIS A 325 -5.51 -14.95 -16.47
C HIS A 325 -6.51 -14.00 -15.82
N GLY A 326 -6.59 -12.76 -16.28
CA GLY A 326 -7.46 -11.74 -15.72
C GLY A 326 -7.03 -11.28 -14.32
N VAL A 327 -7.85 -10.40 -13.74
CA VAL A 327 -7.63 -9.89 -12.38
C VAL A 327 -8.13 -10.90 -11.36
N GLU A 328 -7.32 -11.18 -10.33
CA GLU A 328 -7.68 -12.08 -9.22
C GLU A 328 -8.02 -11.30 -7.94
N TYR A 329 -7.25 -10.26 -7.65
CA TYR A 329 -7.44 -9.41 -6.48
C TYR A 329 -7.00 -7.97 -6.76
N VAL A 330 -7.34 -7.06 -5.84
CA VAL A 330 -6.86 -5.68 -5.85
C VAL A 330 -6.00 -5.41 -4.62
N GLU A 331 -5.00 -4.56 -4.82
CA GLU A 331 -4.06 -4.14 -3.79
C GLU A 331 -4.27 -2.64 -3.55
N PHE A 332 -4.84 -2.28 -2.40
CA PHE A 332 -4.98 -0.88 -1.96
C PHE A 332 -3.68 -0.41 -1.32
N ARG A 333 -3.08 0.67 -1.83
CA ARG A 333 -1.72 1.11 -1.47
C ARG A 333 -1.67 2.48 -0.79
N CYS A 334 -2.83 3.09 -0.53
CA CYS A 334 -2.96 4.43 0.05
C CYS A 334 -2.90 4.48 1.58
N THR A 335 -2.64 3.36 2.25
CA THR A 335 -2.77 3.26 3.71
C THR A 335 -1.49 3.66 4.42
N ASP A 336 -1.59 4.65 5.32
CA ASP A 336 -0.50 5.01 6.23
C ASP A 336 -0.34 3.98 7.36
N LEU A 337 0.86 3.95 7.96
CA LEU A 337 1.04 3.38 9.29
C LEU A 337 0.36 4.28 10.32
N ASN A 338 -0.64 3.76 11.01
CA ASN A 338 -1.23 4.42 12.18
C ASN A 338 -0.30 4.24 13.40
N PRO A 339 0.36 5.30 13.88
CA PRO A 339 1.37 5.18 14.93
C PRO A 339 0.77 4.85 16.31
N PHE A 340 -0.56 4.91 16.46
CA PHE A 340 -1.26 4.52 17.68
C PHE A 340 -1.62 3.03 17.72
N GLN A 341 -1.43 2.30 16.61
CA GLN A 341 -1.69 0.88 16.51
C GLN A 341 -0.36 0.10 16.40
N PRO A 342 -0.08 -0.91 17.24
CA PRO A 342 1.16 -1.69 17.17
C PRO A 342 1.42 -2.34 15.81
N LEU A 343 0.34 -2.74 15.14
CA LEU A 343 0.37 -3.35 13.80
C LEU A 343 0.20 -2.32 12.68
N GLY A 344 0.20 -1.01 12.98
CA GLY A 344 -0.01 0.06 12.00
C GLY A 344 -1.45 0.19 11.48
N MET A 345 -2.33 -0.77 11.75
CA MET A 345 -3.77 -0.71 11.49
C MET A 345 -4.51 -1.61 12.50
N ASP A 346 -5.84 -1.49 12.56
CA ASP A 346 -6.69 -2.30 13.43
C ASP A 346 -7.82 -3.02 12.67
N GLN A 347 -8.59 -3.81 13.42
CA GLN A 347 -9.70 -4.60 12.86
C GLN A 347 -10.83 -3.72 12.33
N THR A 348 -11.08 -2.56 12.94
CA THR A 348 -12.08 -1.61 12.49
C THR A 348 -11.73 -1.10 11.09
N GLN A 349 -10.47 -0.76 10.86
CA GLN A 349 -9.98 -0.35 9.56
C GLN A 349 -10.15 -1.46 8.52
N ILE A 350 -9.76 -2.71 8.81
CA ILE A 350 -9.96 -3.85 7.89
C ILE A 350 -11.43 -3.98 7.46
N ARG A 351 -12.35 -3.92 8.44
CA ARG A 351 -13.80 -4.01 8.16
C ARG A 351 -14.28 -2.86 7.30
N PHE A 352 -13.77 -1.65 7.52
CA PHE A 352 -14.10 -0.52 6.66
C PHE A 352 -13.58 -0.70 5.24
N TYR A 353 -12.37 -1.23 5.03
CA TYR A 353 -11.87 -1.53 3.68
C TYR A 353 -12.74 -2.57 2.96
N ASP A 354 -13.28 -3.56 3.67
CA ASP A 354 -14.22 -4.52 3.07
C ASP A 354 -15.53 -3.86 2.64
N ILE A 355 -16.11 -3.01 3.50
CA ILE A 355 -17.32 -2.23 3.19
C ILE A 355 -17.06 -1.36 1.96
N PHE A 356 -15.92 -0.66 1.95
CA PHE A 356 -15.51 0.22 0.87
C PHE A 356 -15.31 -0.55 -0.45
N ALA A 357 -14.63 -1.70 -0.42
CA ALA A 357 -14.41 -2.55 -1.58
C ALA A 357 -15.72 -3.12 -2.13
N LEU A 358 -16.62 -3.57 -1.26
CA LEU A 358 -17.96 -4.03 -1.64
C LEU A 358 -18.77 -2.89 -2.24
N TYR A 359 -18.82 -1.73 -1.60
CA TYR A 359 -19.50 -0.56 -2.15
C TYR A 359 -18.98 -0.21 -3.55
N CYS A 360 -17.65 -0.15 -3.73
CA CYS A 360 -17.03 0.13 -5.02
C CYS A 360 -17.34 -0.93 -6.09
N ALA A 361 -17.45 -2.21 -5.72
CA ALA A 361 -17.81 -3.28 -6.65
C ALA A 361 -19.29 -3.25 -7.10
N LEU A 362 -20.19 -2.76 -6.24
CA LEU A 362 -21.63 -2.78 -6.52
C LEU A 362 -22.15 -1.50 -7.18
N LYS A 363 -21.48 -0.36 -6.93
CA LYS A 363 -21.84 0.96 -7.48
C LYS A 363 -21.54 1.04 -8.99
N GLU A 364 -22.32 1.84 -9.73
CA GLU A 364 -21.99 2.17 -11.12
C GLU A 364 -20.58 2.77 -11.23
N SER A 365 -19.82 2.34 -12.24
CA SER A 365 -18.44 2.75 -12.46
C SER A 365 -18.26 3.25 -13.91
N PRO A 366 -18.75 4.44 -14.25
CA PRO A 366 -18.58 5.00 -15.60
C PRO A 366 -17.10 5.08 -15.98
N SER A 367 -16.81 5.01 -17.28
CA SER A 367 -15.44 5.16 -17.79
C SER A 367 -14.90 6.56 -17.48
N LEU A 368 -13.64 6.62 -17.06
CA LEU A 368 -12.96 7.87 -16.75
C LEU A 368 -12.42 8.50 -18.04
N ASN A 369 -12.75 9.78 -18.24
CA ASN A 369 -12.19 10.63 -19.28
C ASN A 369 -11.19 11.63 -18.68
N ASP A 370 -10.51 12.41 -19.51
CA ASP A 370 -9.47 13.36 -19.08
C ASP A 370 -9.97 14.38 -18.05
N GLU A 371 -11.21 14.85 -18.17
CA GLU A 371 -11.82 15.77 -17.22
C GLU A 371 -12.03 15.10 -15.85
N SER A 372 -12.51 13.86 -15.85
CA SER A 372 -12.67 13.06 -14.64
C SER A 372 -11.33 12.77 -13.97
N LEU A 373 -10.29 12.46 -14.74
CA LEU A 373 -8.94 12.21 -14.23
C LEU A 373 -8.33 13.46 -13.57
N LYS A 374 -8.49 14.64 -14.18
CA LYS A 374 -8.06 15.91 -13.57
C LYS A 374 -8.75 16.17 -12.24
N ARG A 375 -10.08 16.01 -12.22
CA ARG A 375 -10.90 16.17 -11.01
C ARG A 375 -10.50 15.20 -9.91
N ILE A 376 -10.25 13.93 -10.25
CA ILE A 376 -9.76 12.91 -9.33
C ILE A 376 -8.40 13.31 -8.74
N ALA A 377 -7.46 13.74 -9.58
CA ALA A 377 -6.13 14.14 -9.15
C ALA A 377 -6.17 15.36 -8.21
N GLU A 378 -6.98 16.37 -8.54
CA GLU A 378 -7.18 17.56 -7.70
C GLU A 378 -7.80 17.22 -6.35
N ASN A 379 -8.88 16.44 -6.34
CA ASN A 379 -9.54 15.98 -5.12
C ASN A 379 -8.59 15.15 -4.24
N ALA A 380 -7.82 14.24 -4.84
CA ALA A 380 -6.83 13.44 -4.13
C ALA A 380 -5.78 14.35 -3.47
N ARG A 381 -5.16 15.27 -4.23
CA ARG A 381 -4.16 16.21 -3.72
C ARG A 381 -4.71 17.09 -2.60
N ASN A 382 -5.90 17.65 -2.77
CA ASN A 382 -6.51 18.53 -1.77
C ASN A 382 -6.89 17.77 -0.49
N SER A 383 -7.45 16.55 -0.62
CA SER A 383 -7.81 15.71 0.55
C SER A 383 -6.59 15.32 1.40
N VAL A 384 -5.42 15.19 0.77
CA VAL A 384 -4.16 14.90 1.46
C VAL A 384 -3.64 16.13 2.20
N MET A 385 -3.62 17.29 1.53
CA MET A 385 -2.98 18.50 2.06
C MET A 385 -3.87 19.30 3.02
N GLU A 386 -5.19 19.20 2.84
CA GLU A 386 -6.21 20.03 3.49
C GLU A 386 -7.46 19.23 3.89
N GLY A 387 -7.39 17.89 3.95
CA GLY A 387 -8.54 17.01 4.22
C GLY A 387 -9.37 17.34 5.45
N ARG A 388 -8.75 17.94 6.48
CA ARG A 388 -9.44 18.35 7.71
C ARG A 388 -9.93 19.80 7.71
N ASP A 389 -9.73 20.55 6.62
CA ASP A 389 -10.24 21.91 6.51
C ASP A 389 -11.77 21.87 6.35
N PRO A 390 -12.55 22.50 7.24
CA PRO A 390 -14.01 22.52 7.14
C PRO A 390 -14.54 23.22 5.86
N LYS A 391 -13.68 23.94 5.13
CA LYS A 391 -14.01 24.61 3.86
C LYS A 391 -13.54 23.84 2.63
N LEU A 392 -12.92 22.66 2.80
CA LEU A 392 -12.49 21.85 1.66
C LEU A 392 -13.69 21.53 0.77
N VAL A 393 -13.53 21.74 -0.53
CA VAL A 393 -14.53 21.44 -1.55
C VAL A 393 -14.09 20.23 -2.36
N MET A 394 -15.03 19.33 -2.58
CA MET A 394 -14.92 18.20 -3.49
C MET A 394 -15.60 18.54 -4.81
N HIS A 395 -14.86 18.40 -5.89
CA HIS A 395 -15.38 18.57 -7.23
C HIS A 395 -16.02 17.24 -7.68
N THR A 396 -17.30 17.25 -8.02
CA THR A 396 -18.02 16.06 -8.52
C THR A 396 -18.66 16.33 -9.87
N GLU A 397 -19.12 15.30 -10.57
CA GLU A 397 -19.90 15.47 -11.82
C GLU A 397 -21.22 16.21 -11.60
N GLN A 398 -21.74 16.20 -10.38
CA GLN A 398 -23.02 16.82 -10.00
C GLN A 398 -22.82 18.27 -9.50
N GLY A 399 -21.56 18.74 -9.45
CA GLY A 399 -21.17 20.03 -8.93
C GLY A 399 -20.27 19.94 -7.70
N ASP A 400 -19.87 21.10 -7.20
CA ASP A 400 -19.02 21.25 -6.03
C ASP A 400 -19.81 21.00 -4.76
N GLN A 401 -19.22 20.25 -3.82
CA GLN A 401 -19.81 19.95 -2.51
C GLN A 401 -18.75 20.13 -1.42
N VAL A 402 -19.15 20.60 -0.23
CA VAL A 402 -18.25 20.61 0.94
C VAL A 402 -17.86 19.18 1.28
N PHE A 403 -16.58 18.94 1.56
CA PHE A 403 -16.04 17.59 1.81
C PHE A 403 -16.81 16.82 2.88
N SER A 404 -17.17 17.47 3.99
CA SER A 404 -17.91 16.83 5.09
C SER A 404 -19.27 16.31 4.64
N ASP A 405 -19.99 17.07 3.82
CA ASP A 405 -21.31 16.67 3.31
C ASP A 405 -21.15 15.52 2.30
N TRP A 406 -20.17 15.65 1.41
CA TRP A 406 -19.83 14.60 0.44
C TRP A 406 -19.45 13.27 1.14
N ALA A 407 -18.63 13.34 2.18
CA ALA A 407 -18.21 12.18 2.95
C ALA A 407 -19.38 11.55 3.71
N LYS A 408 -20.29 12.36 4.29
CA LYS A 408 -21.51 11.88 4.95
C LYS A 408 -22.45 11.16 3.99
N ASP A 409 -22.67 11.73 2.81
CA ASP A 409 -23.51 11.12 1.77
C ASP A 409 -22.91 9.78 1.31
N LEU A 410 -21.60 9.74 1.11
CA LEU A 410 -20.88 8.54 0.70
C LEU A 410 -20.93 7.44 1.77
N LEU A 411 -20.64 7.77 3.04
CA LEU A 411 -20.72 6.82 4.16
C LEU A 411 -22.15 6.32 4.38
N LYS A 412 -23.15 7.18 4.21
CA LYS A 412 -24.56 6.78 4.27
C LYS A 412 -24.90 5.77 3.17
N ASP A 413 -24.45 5.99 1.94
CA ASP A 413 -24.64 5.06 0.82
C ASP A 413 -23.94 3.70 1.06
N MET A 414 -22.90 3.65 1.91
CA MET A 414 -22.22 2.42 2.33
C MET A 414 -22.97 1.61 3.40
N THR A 415 -24.01 2.18 4.04
CA THR A 415 -24.78 1.50 5.11
C THR A 415 -25.30 0.13 4.65
N ALA A 416 -25.91 0.06 3.46
CA ALA A 416 -26.47 -1.19 2.95
C ALA A 416 -25.39 -2.26 2.66
N ALA A 417 -24.16 -1.84 2.32
CA ALA A 417 -23.04 -2.77 2.14
C ALA A 417 -22.56 -3.32 3.51
N ALA A 418 -22.48 -2.47 4.53
CA ALA A 418 -22.17 -2.90 5.90
C ALA A 418 -23.21 -3.88 6.45
N GLU A 419 -24.50 -3.58 6.26
CA GLU A 419 -25.61 -4.45 6.68
C GLU A 419 -25.58 -5.81 5.97
N LEU A 420 -25.21 -5.82 4.68
CA LEU A 420 -25.08 -7.05 3.92
C LEU A 420 -23.93 -7.92 4.45
N LEU A 421 -22.79 -7.32 4.81
CA LEU A 421 -21.67 -8.03 5.45
C LEU A 421 -22.03 -8.54 6.85
N ASP A 422 -22.89 -7.82 7.57
CA ASP A 422 -23.42 -8.21 8.88
C ASP A 422 -24.58 -9.20 8.85
N SER A 423 -25.08 -9.58 7.67
CA SER A 423 -26.31 -10.38 7.49
C SER A 423 -26.36 -11.71 8.26
N ASN A 424 -25.23 -12.18 8.80
CA ASN A 424 -25.12 -13.40 9.59
C ASN A 424 -24.53 -13.16 11.01
N SER A 425 -24.48 -11.92 11.50
CA SER A 425 -23.89 -11.55 12.78
C SER A 425 -24.79 -10.59 13.56
N ASP A 426 -25.29 -11.05 14.71
CA ASP A 426 -26.09 -10.21 15.62
C ASP A 426 -25.27 -9.05 16.23
N GLN A 427 -23.95 -9.18 16.27
CA GLN A 427 -23.04 -8.16 16.79
C GLN A 427 -22.80 -7.00 15.81
N ARG A 428 -23.17 -7.16 14.54
CA ARG A 428 -23.05 -6.15 13.48
C ARG A 428 -21.69 -5.40 13.40
N PRO A 429 -20.54 -6.10 13.43
CA PRO A 429 -19.22 -5.49 13.52
C PRO A 429 -18.87 -4.58 12.33
N TYR A 430 -19.44 -4.80 11.15
CA TYR A 430 -19.20 -3.93 9.99
C TYR A 430 -20.01 -2.63 10.11
N SER A 431 -21.25 -2.68 10.60
CA SER A 431 -22.05 -1.50 10.91
C SER A 431 -21.36 -0.63 11.98
N ASP A 432 -20.80 -1.24 13.03
CA ASP A 432 -20.05 -0.53 14.07
C ASP A 432 -18.80 0.15 13.49
N ALA A 433 -18.06 -0.56 12.62
CA ALA A 433 -16.88 0.00 11.97
C ALA A 433 -17.21 1.20 11.07
N LEU A 434 -18.34 1.14 10.34
CA LEU A 434 -18.85 2.26 9.55
C LEU A 434 -19.25 3.44 10.44
N GLN A 435 -19.93 3.16 11.56
CA GLN A 435 -20.35 4.20 12.50
C GLN A 435 -19.15 4.95 13.09
N GLU A 436 -18.05 4.26 13.41
CA GLU A 436 -16.82 4.91 13.86
C GLU A 436 -16.27 5.89 12.80
N GLN A 437 -16.36 5.54 11.51
CA GLN A 437 -15.91 6.42 10.44
C GLN A 437 -16.84 7.61 10.23
N ILE A 438 -18.16 7.43 10.41
CA ILE A 438 -19.13 8.54 10.44
C ILE A 438 -18.77 9.53 11.55
N ASN A 439 -18.46 9.03 12.75
CA ASN A 439 -18.07 9.88 13.87
C ASN A 439 -16.83 10.74 13.55
N LYS A 440 -15.86 10.23 12.79
CA LYS A 440 -14.68 11.01 12.34
C LYS A 440 -15.01 12.12 11.36
N VAL A 441 -16.08 11.99 10.58
CA VAL A 441 -16.55 13.07 9.70
C VAL A 441 -17.32 14.13 10.48
N ASP A 442 -18.07 13.72 11.50
CA ASP A 442 -18.74 14.64 12.42
C ASP A 442 -17.76 15.38 13.34
N ASP A 443 -16.70 14.71 13.79
CA ASP A 443 -15.61 15.26 14.58
C ASP A 443 -14.23 14.88 13.97
N PRO A 444 -13.66 15.74 13.10
CA PRO A 444 -12.36 15.51 12.47
C PRO A 444 -11.19 15.33 13.45
N GLU A 445 -11.33 15.73 14.72
CA GLU A 445 -10.29 15.55 15.73
C GLU A 445 -10.12 14.07 16.15
N LEU A 446 -11.08 13.21 15.80
CA LEU A 446 -10.99 11.76 15.97
C LEU A 446 -10.14 11.05 14.90
N THR A 447 -9.75 11.76 13.83
CA THR A 447 -8.89 11.17 12.80
C THR A 447 -7.44 10.97 13.29
N PRO A 448 -6.71 9.94 12.81
CA PRO A 448 -5.33 9.71 13.24
C PRO A 448 -4.42 10.92 12.97
N SER A 449 -4.59 11.60 11.83
CA SER A 449 -3.83 12.82 11.51
C SER A 449 -4.07 13.96 12.51
N ALA A 450 -5.31 14.18 12.97
CA ALA A 450 -5.55 15.17 14.01
C ALA A 450 -4.92 14.75 15.34
N GLN A 451 -5.05 13.48 15.72
CA GLN A 451 -4.46 12.93 16.95
C GLN A 451 -2.93 13.04 16.98
N VAL A 452 -2.24 12.83 15.85
CA VAL A 452 -0.78 13.05 15.74
C VAL A 452 -0.46 14.52 15.99
N LEU A 453 -1.10 15.47 15.29
CA LEU A 453 -0.82 16.89 15.49
C LEU A 453 -1.16 17.38 16.90
N LYS A 454 -2.24 16.87 17.49
CA LYS A 454 -2.64 17.15 18.86
C LYS A 454 -1.58 16.67 19.84
N THR A 455 -1.10 15.44 19.68
CA THR A 455 -0.06 14.85 20.53
C THR A 455 1.24 15.65 20.49
N LEU A 456 1.66 16.11 19.29
CA LEU A 456 2.83 16.97 19.13
C LEU A 456 2.64 18.32 19.84
N LYS A 457 1.47 18.95 19.69
CA LYS A 457 1.18 20.28 20.25
C LYS A 457 1.05 20.27 21.77
N ASP A 458 0.30 19.31 22.31
CA ASP A 458 -0.05 19.22 23.74
C ASP A 458 1.14 18.84 24.61
N ASN A 459 2.00 17.94 24.11
CA ASN A 459 3.20 17.51 24.85
C ASN A 459 4.43 18.37 24.57
N ASP A 460 4.32 19.35 23.65
CA ASP A 460 5.41 20.22 23.22
C ASP A 460 6.66 19.46 22.73
N ILE A 461 6.43 18.38 21.98
CA ILE A 461 7.49 17.51 21.44
C ILE A 461 7.55 17.61 19.91
N ASN A 462 8.72 17.35 19.34
CA ASN A 462 8.90 17.28 17.89
C ASN A 462 8.50 15.89 17.33
N PHE A 463 8.39 15.79 15.99
CA PHE A 463 8.01 14.55 15.30
C PHE A 463 8.93 13.36 15.62
N PHE A 464 10.24 13.59 15.73
CA PHE A 464 11.19 12.54 16.08
C PHE A 464 10.90 11.95 17.46
N GLU A 465 10.72 12.81 18.46
CA GLU A 465 10.44 12.40 19.84
C GLU A 465 9.13 11.60 19.92
N PHE A 466 8.07 12.09 19.27
CA PHE A 466 6.80 11.37 19.15
C PHE A 466 7.00 9.98 18.54
N ALA A 467 7.62 9.91 17.36
CA ALA A 467 7.78 8.67 16.63
C ALA A 467 8.65 7.65 17.38
N MET A 468 9.72 8.12 18.04
CA MET A 468 10.55 7.27 18.91
C MET A 468 9.81 6.77 20.14
N ASN A 469 8.97 7.60 20.77
CA ASN A 469 8.16 7.18 21.91
C ASN A 469 7.18 6.08 21.49
N GLN A 470 6.52 6.22 20.34
CA GLN A 470 5.64 5.18 19.80
C GLN A 470 6.40 3.90 19.46
N ALA A 471 7.56 4.00 18.78
CA ALA A 471 8.38 2.84 18.45
C ALA A 471 8.86 2.09 19.71
N LYS A 472 9.29 2.81 20.74
CA LYS A 472 9.69 2.22 22.04
C LYS A 472 8.51 1.56 22.75
N HIS A 473 7.34 2.17 22.73
CA HIS A 473 6.13 1.61 23.33
C HIS A 473 5.76 0.26 22.69
N VAL A 474 5.74 0.21 21.35
CA VAL A 474 5.47 -1.02 20.60
C VAL A 474 6.55 -2.07 20.85
N ALA A 475 7.83 -1.69 20.82
CA ALA A 475 8.93 -2.61 21.12
C ALA A 475 8.84 -3.18 22.55
N GLN A 476 8.45 -2.37 23.53
CA GLN A 476 8.26 -2.84 24.91
C GLN A 476 7.16 -3.90 24.99
N HIS A 477 6.04 -3.72 24.29
CA HIS A 477 4.97 -4.71 24.23
C HIS A 477 5.49 -6.07 23.74
N TYR A 478 6.15 -6.09 22.58
CA TYR A 478 6.67 -7.33 21.98
C TYR A 478 7.85 -7.94 22.76
N LYS A 479 8.75 -7.13 23.31
CA LYS A 479 9.88 -7.63 24.13
C LYS A 479 9.42 -8.18 25.49
N SER A 480 8.27 -7.73 26.00
CA SER A 480 7.69 -8.23 27.26
C SER A 480 6.85 -9.49 27.11
N THR A 481 6.46 -9.84 25.88
CA THR A 481 5.58 -10.97 25.58
C THR A 481 6.36 -12.00 24.77
N PRO A 482 6.84 -13.10 25.36
CA PRO A 482 7.61 -14.08 24.61
C PRO A 482 6.73 -14.80 23.59
N LEU A 483 7.29 -15.03 22.39
CA LEU A 483 6.62 -15.82 21.36
C LEU A 483 6.42 -17.27 21.86
N PRO A 484 5.22 -17.86 21.71
CA PRO A 484 5.01 -19.28 22.00
C PRO A 484 6.01 -20.17 21.26
N LYS A 485 6.58 -21.16 21.95
CA LYS A 485 7.65 -22.03 21.41
C LYS A 485 7.30 -22.68 20.07
N ASP A 486 6.05 -23.11 19.89
CA ASP A 486 5.62 -23.75 18.65
C ASP A 486 5.63 -22.78 17.46
N LEU A 487 5.28 -21.51 17.70
CA LEU A 487 5.38 -20.45 16.67
C LEU A 487 6.83 -20.09 16.40
N GLU A 488 7.67 -20.04 17.43
CA GLU A 488 9.12 -19.80 17.27
C GLU A 488 9.76 -20.88 16.41
N LEU A 489 9.44 -22.16 16.65
CA LEU A 489 9.94 -23.29 15.85
C LEU A 489 9.45 -23.22 14.40
N ASN A 490 8.19 -22.83 14.18
CA ASN A 490 7.63 -22.66 12.84
C ASN A 490 8.40 -21.58 12.05
N PHE A 491 8.54 -20.37 12.60
CA PHE A 491 9.27 -19.30 11.91
C PHE A 491 10.75 -19.63 11.71
N LYS A 492 11.42 -20.29 12.66
CA LYS A 492 12.79 -20.79 12.46
C LYS A 492 12.88 -21.75 11.27
N SER A 493 11.93 -22.67 11.14
CA SER A 493 11.87 -23.59 9.99
C SER A 493 11.63 -22.86 8.67
N LEU A 494 10.76 -21.84 8.64
CA LEU A 494 10.57 -20.98 7.46
C LEU A 494 11.85 -20.21 7.10
N SER A 495 12.55 -19.67 8.10
CA SER A 495 13.82 -18.97 7.91
C SER A 495 14.91 -19.91 7.39
N GLU A 496 15.03 -21.12 7.90
CA GLU A 496 15.96 -22.14 7.37
C GLU A 496 15.61 -22.51 5.92
N ARG A 497 14.34 -22.83 5.64
CA ARG A 497 13.90 -23.20 4.30
C ARG A 497 14.11 -22.08 3.28
N SER A 498 13.89 -20.83 3.67
CA SER A 498 14.13 -19.69 2.78
C SER A 498 15.60 -19.58 2.35
N LYS A 499 16.55 -19.81 3.28
CA LYS A 499 17.98 -19.82 2.96
C LYS A 499 18.34 -20.94 1.98
N GLU A 500 17.81 -22.14 2.20
CA GLU A 500 17.97 -23.26 1.26
C GLU A 500 17.44 -22.89 -0.13
N SER A 501 16.24 -22.32 -0.21
CA SER A 501 15.66 -21.89 -1.49
C SER A 501 16.46 -20.79 -2.17
N GLN A 502 17.08 -19.86 -1.43
CA GLN A 502 18.00 -18.88 -2.03
C GLN A 502 19.24 -19.57 -2.61
N GLN A 503 19.84 -20.52 -1.88
CA GLN A 503 20.99 -21.28 -2.36
C GLN A 503 20.65 -22.09 -3.62
N GLU A 504 19.47 -22.71 -3.67
CA GLU A 504 18.96 -23.41 -4.85
C GLU A 504 18.88 -22.46 -6.06
N LEU A 505 18.38 -21.23 -5.89
CA LEU A 505 18.32 -20.21 -6.94
C LEU A 505 19.71 -19.72 -7.39
N GLU A 506 20.65 -19.56 -6.46
CA GLU A 506 22.03 -19.18 -6.74
C GLU A 506 22.76 -20.25 -7.56
N GLN A 507 22.60 -21.53 -7.19
CA GLN A 507 23.17 -22.66 -7.93
C GLN A 507 22.53 -22.86 -9.31
N ALA A 508 21.23 -22.58 -9.44
CA ALA A 508 20.53 -22.67 -10.72
C ALA A 508 20.86 -21.50 -11.69
N SER A 509 21.45 -20.41 -11.19
CA SER A 509 21.79 -19.22 -11.99
C SER A 509 23.08 -19.43 -12.80
N THR A 510 23.00 -20.21 -13.88
CA THR A 510 24.17 -20.55 -14.73
C THR A 510 24.40 -19.59 -15.89
N GLN A 511 23.37 -18.86 -16.32
CA GLN A 511 23.48 -17.89 -17.42
C GLN A 511 24.07 -16.55 -16.93
N PRO A 512 24.90 -15.87 -17.76
CA PRO A 512 25.37 -14.53 -17.45
C PRO A 512 24.22 -13.53 -17.26
N PHE A 513 24.37 -12.59 -16.32
CA PHE A 513 23.31 -11.65 -15.98
C PHE A 513 22.84 -10.77 -17.16
N ASP A 514 23.77 -10.33 -18.03
CA ASP A 514 23.44 -9.59 -19.25
C ASP A 514 22.47 -10.35 -20.16
N GLN A 515 22.66 -11.67 -20.29
CA GLN A 515 21.78 -12.53 -21.07
C GLN A 515 20.44 -12.71 -20.37
N PHE A 516 20.43 -12.94 -19.06
CA PHE A 516 19.19 -13.07 -18.28
C PHE A 516 18.30 -11.84 -18.40
N ILE A 517 18.86 -10.63 -18.24
CA ILE A 517 18.10 -9.38 -18.38
C ILE A 517 17.60 -9.19 -19.81
N GLY A 518 18.43 -9.51 -20.80
CA GLY A 518 18.03 -9.48 -22.20
C GLY A 518 16.86 -10.41 -22.51
N ASP A 519 16.82 -11.60 -21.90
CA ASP A 519 15.73 -12.57 -22.06
C ASP A 519 14.48 -12.18 -21.28
N TYR A 520 14.60 -11.55 -20.10
CA TYR A 520 13.48 -11.09 -19.29
C TYR A 520 12.61 -10.03 -19.99
N PHE A 521 13.23 -9.15 -20.79
CA PHE A 521 12.54 -8.04 -21.47
C PHE A 521 12.11 -8.35 -22.92
N LYS A 522 12.42 -9.54 -23.45
CA LYS A 522 11.83 -10.02 -24.70
C LYS A 522 10.34 -10.28 -24.49
#